data_AF-A0A0W0TQ50-F1
#
_entry.id   AF-A0A0W0TQ50-F1
#
_cell.length_a   1.000
_cell.length_b   1.000
_cell.length_c   1.000
_cell.angle_alpha   90.00
_cell.angle_beta   90.00
_cell.angle_gamma   90.00
#
_symmetry.space_group_name_H-M   'P 1'
#
loop_
_entity.id
_entity.type
_entity.pdbx_description
1 polymer ?
#
loop_
_entity_poly.entity_id
_entity_poly.type
_entity_poly.pdbx_seq_one_letter_code
_entity_poly.pdbx_strand_id
1 'polypeptide(L)'
;MFKFRYWSLLLVSHSLYALTTLTVTLSSDNNPGGMGDVGDLRYMLNLMNQDLNTIPDDYAIVFASPMTIQLNGILPVINNSPNPMNITIGNPGPVPTVIIDGNSGAYSGFFIPTGNVTIQNMIFQNLTAKGGNGGDGISGGGGGLGAGGAIYAPQSFLNGSNPSITLMNVSINNCSAVGGNGGNYLGPAATGHEGGGGGFSGNGGSITTTGITGGAGGGGYGGDGGDVTLSTTDMLGGGGGGGLGSRATVGVTTNLGHGGSDQNAGLDGNGYGLTITAGSGGGGNSGGNNAGGGGGGAAIAFGGGGGGSLGANGMSAQGNIPPLQGKFRVNATPSGGNGGDGAGGGGGGVVIVGPSNGIDGQAGSGGYGGGGGGSGLGGAIFVDSNLNLTVQALPGIPTVFNTSNNTTQAGTHGAGGPGGTDGLDGSAMGNSIFLRAGSSLTLRAQNANDILTLGNQVAFADDTVFGAGNTSVFVNGNGSVIYNGTTDYLGIVKIDNANFKVNGQIDQASVFVCRNTGISSQRGTLSGRGVLTGNDSRQLVS
;
A
#
# COMPACT_ATOMS: atom_id res chain seq x y z
N MET A 1 -71.72 11.67 8.98
CA MET A 1 -70.68 12.51 8.33
C MET A 1 -69.31 12.04 8.79
N PHE A 2 -68.69 11.10 8.05
CA PHE A 2 -67.31 10.66 8.30
C PHE A 2 -66.35 11.50 7.45
N LYS A 3 -65.44 12.24 8.08
CA LYS A 3 -64.42 13.05 7.41
C LYS A 3 -63.27 12.14 6.98
N PHE A 4 -63.17 11.88 5.68
CA PHE A 4 -61.97 11.32 5.04
C PHE A 4 -60.83 12.34 5.14
N ARG A 5 -59.86 12.09 6.02
CA ARG A 5 -58.55 12.77 6.00
C ARG A 5 -57.68 12.03 4.98
N TYR A 6 -57.29 12.74 3.93
CA TYR A 6 -56.31 12.31 2.94
C TYR A 6 -55.01 11.87 3.62
N TRP A 7 -54.74 10.57 3.60
CA TRP A 7 -53.43 10.00 3.82
C TRP A 7 -52.69 10.02 2.48
N SER A 8 -51.95 11.09 2.22
CA SER A 8 -50.91 11.09 1.20
C SER A 8 -49.73 10.27 1.72
N LEU A 9 -49.79 8.94 1.62
CA LEU A 9 -48.59 8.11 1.72
C LEU A 9 -47.75 8.38 0.47
N LEU A 10 -46.78 9.30 0.60
CA LEU A 10 -45.59 9.29 -0.23
C LEU A 10 -44.84 8.00 0.11
N LEU A 11 -45.09 6.95 -0.68
CA LEU A 11 -44.19 5.82 -0.83
C LEU A 11 -42.90 6.36 -1.45
N VAL A 12 -42.00 6.90 -0.61
CA VAL A 12 -40.58 6.92 -0.94
C VAL A 12 -40.14 5.47 -0.79
N SER A 13 -40.40 4.67 -1.83
CA SER A 13 -39.73 3.40 -2.02
C SER A 13 -38.24 3.75 -2.00
N HIS A 14 -37.55 3.33 -0.94
CA HIS A 14 -36.11 3.25 -1.00
C HIS A 14 -35.84 2.29 -2.14
N SER A 15 -35.38 2.82 -3.27
CA SER A 15 -34.94 2.02 -4.40
C SER A 15 -34.04 0.94 -3.84
N LEU A 16 -34.39 -0.33 -4.04
CA LEU A 16 -33.39 -1.38 -4.01
C LEU A 16 -32.34 -0.94 -5.03
N TYR A 17 -31.22 -0.39 -4.57
CA TYR A 17 -30.07 -0.20 -5.45
C TYR A 17 -29.69 -1.60 -5.91
N ALA A 18 -29.81 -1.83 -7.21
CA ALA A 18 -29.53 -3.11 -7.82
C ALA A 18 -28.02 -3.23 -7.94
N LEU A 19 -27.45 -4.29 -7.38
CA LEU A 19 -26.04 -4.65 -7.53
C LEU A 19 -25.61 -4.58 -9.01
N THR A 20 -24.71 -3.65 -9.34
CA THR A 20 -24.17 -3.54 -10.70
C THR A 20 -23.15 -4.66 -10.94
N THR A 21 -23.38 -5.50 -11.95
CA THR A 21 -22.51 -6.63 -12.27
C THR A 21 -21.69 -6.35 -13.53
N LEU A 22 -20.37 -6.36 -13.40
CA LEU A 22 -19.41 -6.25 -14.49
C LEU A 22 -18.80 -7.63 -14.77
N THR A 23 -18.83 -8.07 -16.03
CA THR A 23 -18.35 -9.41 -16.41
C THR A 23 -17.04 -9.31 -17.18
N VAL A 24 -15.97 -9.86 -16.63
CA VAL A 24 -14.70 -10.08 -17.32
C VAL A 24 -14.85 -11.28 -18.26
N THR A 25 -14.66 -11.04 -19.55
CA THR A 25 -14.80 -12.03 -20.63
C THR A 25 -13.47 -12.35 -21.31
N LEU A 26 -12.45 -11.50 -21.13
CA LEU A 26 -11.12 -11.68 -21.70
C LEU A 26 -10.09 -11.90 -20.59
N SER A 27 -9.14 -12.78 -20.84
CA SER A 27 -8.03 -13.09 -19.92
C SER A 27 -6.78 -12.22 -20.16
N SER A 28 -6.82 -11.32 -21.14
CA SER A 28 -5.74 -10.38 -21.41
C SER A 28 -5.66 -9.28 -20.35
N ASP A 29 -4.49 -8.66 -20.20
CA ASP A 29 -4.33 -7.36 -19.55
C ASP A 29 -3.68 -6.41 -20.56
N ASN A 30 -4.49 -5.79 -21.42
CA ASN A 30 -3.97 -4.98 -22.51
C ASN A 30 -3.92 -3.50 -22.12
N ASN A 31 -3.12 -2.72 -22.87
CA ASN A 31 -2.99 -1.27 -22.67
C ASN A 31 -2.60 -0.92 -21.22
N PRO A 32 -1.43 -1.40 -20.75
CA PRO A 32 -1.01 -1.17 -19.36
C PRO A 32 -0.90 0.32 -19.08
N GLY A 33 -1.46 0.73 -17.95
CA GLY A 33 -1.57 2.15 -17.62
C GLY A 33 -2.59 2.91 -18.50
N GLY A 34 -3.50 2.23 -19.16
CA GLY A 34 -4.64 2.81 -19.88
C GLY A 34 -5.98 2.27 -19.37
N MET A 35 -7.02 2.46 -20.17
CA MET A 35 -8.38 1.99 -19.84
C MET A 35 -8.47 0.46 -19.80
N GLY A 36 -7.65 -0.27 -20.56
CA GLY A 36 -7.86 -1.69 -20.86
C GLY A 36 -8.75 -1.90 -22.09
N ASP A 37 -8.78 -3.13 -22.60
CA ASP A 37 -9.67 -3.54 -23.69
C ASP A 37 -11.04 -3.96 -23.14
N VAL A 38 -12.11 -3.66 -23.88
CA VAL A 38 -13.47 -4.03 -23.46
C VAL A 38 -13.55 -5.54 -23.19
N GLY A 39 -13.88 -5.88 -21.95
CA GLY A 39 -14.00 -7.27 -21.50
C GLY A 39 -12.85 -7.77 -20.65
N ASP A 40 -11.72 -7.06 -20.57
CA ASP A 40 -10.65 -7.40 -19.63
C ASP A 40 -10.89 -6.86 -18.21
N LEU A 41 -10.11 -7.36 -17.24
CA LEU A 41 -10.24 -6.96 -15.84
C LEU A 41 -9.90 -5.48 -15.61
N ARG A 42 -8.88 -4.96 -16.30
CA ARG A 42 -8.46 -3.55 -16.19
C ARG A 42 -9.58 -2.61 -16.59
N TYR A 43 -10.25 -2.90 -17.71
CA TYR A 43 -11.40 -2.18 -18.20
C TYR A 43 -12.54 -2.20 -17.18
N MET A 44 -12.87 -3.35 -16.60
CA MET A 44 -13.94 -3.43 -15.60
C MET A 44 -13.62 -2.66 -14.33
N LEU A 45 -12.37 -2.70 -13.84
CA LEU A 45 -11.94 -1.91 -12.68
C LEU A 45 -12.00 -0.41 -12.95
N ASN A 46 -11.52 0.02 -14.12
CA ASN A 46 -11.56 1.42 -14.52
C ASN A 46 -12.99 1.93 -14.72
N LEU A 47 -13.86 1.13 -15.34
CA LEU A 47 -15.27 1.45 -15.52
C LEU A 47 -15.98 1.63 -14.17
N MET A 48 -15.83 0.65 -13.27
CA MET A 48 -16.35 0.75 -11.90
C MET A 48 -15.87 2.03 -11.21
N ASN A 49 -14.57 2.31 -11.25
CA ASN A 49 -14.02 3.52 -10.63
C ASN A 49 -14.61 4.80 -11.22
N GLN A 50 -14.73 4.88 -12.55
CA GLN A 50 -15.33 6.04 -13.21
C GLN A 50 -16.78 6.24 -12.77
N ASP A 51 -17.58 5.18 -12.78
CA ASP A 51 -18.99 5.23 -12.42
C ASP A 51 -19.18 5.63 -10.95
N LEU A 52 -18.39 5.06 -10.03
CA LEU A 52 -18.42 5.36 -8.60
C LEU A 52 -18.08 6.82 -8.24
N ASN A 53 -17.34 7.53 -9.10
CA ASN A 53 -17.09 8.96 -8.92
C ASN A 53 -18.31 9.83 -9.29
N THR A 54 -19.31 9.26 -9.98
CA THR A 54 -20.53 9.96 -10.38
C THR A 54 -21.75 9.53 -9.57
N ILE A 55 -21.94 8.23 -9.38
CA ILE A 55 -23.09 7.63 -8.70
C ILE A 55 -22.57 6.52 -7.78
N PRO A 56 -22.77 6.63 -6.46
CA PRO A 56 -22.46 5.54 -5.55
C PRO A 56 -23.36 4.33 -5.82
N ASP A 57 -22.77 3.16 -5.99
CA ASP A 57 -23.48 1.89 -6.16
C ASP A 57 -22.62 0.72 -5.70
N ASP A 58 -23.25 -0.42 -5.40
CA ASP A 58 -22.55 -1.67 -5.08
C ASP A 58 -22.18 -2.41 -6.37
N TYR A 59 -20.99 -3.01 -6.41
CA TYR A 59 -20.46 -3.68 -7.60
C TYR A 59 -20.12 -5.15 -7.37
N ALA A 60 -20.33 -5.96 -8.41
CA ALA A 60 -19.79 -7.30 -8.52
C ALA A 60 -18.99 -7.45 -9.83
N ILE A 61 -17.70 -7.72 -9.73
CA ILE A 61 -16.84 -8.09 -10.86
C ILE A 61 -16.75 -9.61 -10.91
N VAL A 62 -17.39 -10.21 -11.91
CA VAL A 62 -17.48 -11.66 -12.12
C VAL A 62 -16.74 -12.06 -13.39
N PHE A 63 -16.42 -13.35 -13.52
CA PHE A 63 -15.62 -13.88 -14.63
C PHE A 63 -16.44 -14.89 -15.44
N ALA A 64 -16.52 -14.69 -16.75
CA ALA A 64 -17.36 -15.50 -17.63
C ALA A 64 -16.92 -16.98 -17.72
N SER A 65 -15.64 -17.25 -17.47
CA SER A 65 -15.06 -18.59 -17.48
C SER A 65 -13.81 -18.64 -16.60
N PRO A 66 -13.35 -19.83 -16.18
CA PRO A 66 -12.05 -19.96 -15.54
C PRO A 66 -10.94 -19.40 -16.43
N MET A 67 -10.06 -18.58 -15.87
CA MET A 67 -9.02 -17.90 -16.64
C MET A 67 -7.79 -17.56 -15.82
N THR A 68 -6.66 -17.39 -16.51
CA THR A 68 -5.44 -16.81 -15.95
C THR A 68 -5.19 -15.47 -16.60
N ILE A 69 -5.16 -14.42 -15.80
CA ILE A 69 -4.88 -13.05 -16.23
C ILE A 69 -3.43 -12.76 -15.84
N GLN A 70 -2.54 -12.81 -16.84
CA GLN A 70 -1.16 -12.37 -16.68
C GLN A 70 -1.12 -10.85 -16.81
N LEU A 71 -0.62 -10.17 -15.78
CA LEU A 71 -0.54 -8.72 -15.75
C LEU A 71 0.57 -8.22 -16.69
N ASN A 72 0.26 -7.16 -17.45
CA ASN A 72 1.23 -6.40 -18.24
C ASN A 72 1.43 -4.98 -17.70
N GLY A 73 0.77 -4.64 -16.58
CA GLY A 73 0.92 -3.40 -15.87
C GLY A 73 0.25 -3.47 -14.49
N ILE A 74 0.54 -2.50 -13.64
CA ILE A 74 -0.15 -2.36 -12.35
C ILE A 74 -1.65 -2.19 -12.60
N LEU A 75 -2.47 -2.97 -11.89
CA LEU A 75 -3.92 -2.89 -12.02
C LEU A 75 -4.45 -1.56 -11.46
N PRO A 76 -5.59 -1.06 -11.99
CA PRO A 76 -6.28 0.06 -11.37
C PRO A 76 -6.62 -0.23 -9.91
N VAL A 77 -6.58 0.79 -9.06
CA VAL A 77 -6.95 0.67 -7.65
C VAL A 77 -8.41 0.27 -7.53
N ILE A 78 -8.76 -0.51 -6.51
CA ILE A 78 -10.15 -0.92 -6.29
C ILE A 78 -10.85 0.17 -5.50
N ASN A 79 -11.73 0.91 -6.18
CA ASN A 79 -12.45 2.07 -5.65
C ASN A 79 -11.51 3.23 -5.29
N ASN A 80 -11.45 4.22 -6.15
CA ASN A 80 -10.78 5.50 -5.91
C ASN A 80 -11.75 6.64 -5.60
N SER A 81 -13.04 6.32 -5.47
CA SER A 81 -14.08 7.31 -5.23
C SER A 81 -14.10 7.69 -3.74
N PRO A 82 -14.71 8.84 -3.38
CA PRO A 82 -14.94 9.18 -1.97
C PRO A 82 -16.00 8.28 -1.29
N ASN A 83 -16.58 7.32 -2.00
CA ASN A 83 -17.74 6.54 -1.57
C ASN A 83 -17.33 5.12 -1.14
N PRO A 84 -17.50 4.73 0.14
CA PRO A 84 -17.16 3.38 0.61
C PRO A 84 -18.26 2.38 0.27
N MET A 85 -18.29 1.90 -0.98
CA MET A 85 -19.29 0.96 -1.48
C MET A 85 -18.90 -0.51 -1.24
N ASN A 86 -19.86 -1.43 -1.38
CA ASN A 86 -19.59 -2.87 -1.34
C ASN A 86 -19.15 -3.35 -2.73
N ILE A 87 -17.99 -4.00 -2.79
CA ILE A 87 -17.42 -4.51 -4.04
C ILE A 87 -17.11 -5.98 -3.86
N THR A 88 -17.67 -6.84 -4.71
CA THR A 88 -17.33 -8.26 -4.76
C THR A 88 -16.52 -8.54 -6.01
N ILE A 89 -15.39 -9.21 -5.88
CA ILE A 89 -14.54 -9.63 -7.01
C ILE A 89 -14.38 -11.15 -6.94
N GLY A 90 -14.69 -11.81 -8.04
CA GLY A 90 -14.63 -13.25 -8.17
C GLY A 90 -15.99 -13.93 -8.12
N ASN A 91 -16.03 -15.14 -8.65
CA ASN A 91 -17.27 -15.90 -8.78
C ASN A 91 -17.61 -16.62 -7.48
N PRO A 92 -18.89 -16.83 -7.15
CA PRO A 92 -19.26 -17.74 -6.07
C PRO A 92 -18.91 -19.18 -6.48
N GLY A 93 -18.68 -20.04 -5.49
CA GLY A 93 -18.36 -21.45 -5.72
C GLY A 93 -17.35 -22.00 -4.73
N PRO A 94 -17.07 -23.31 -4.76
CA PRO A 94 -16.13 -23.96 -3.86
C PRO A 94 -14.70 -24.06 -4.41
N VAL A 95 -14.48 -23.74 -5.69
CA VAL A 95 -13.19 -23.91 -6.36
C VAL A 95 -12.73 -22.56 -6.90
N PRO A 96 -11.48 -22.15 -6.62
CA PRO A 96 -10.90 -20.99 -7.27
C PRO A 96 -10.81 -21.20 -8.78
N THR A 97 -11.33 -20.25 -9.56
CA THR A 97 -11.40 -20.38 -11.03
C THR A 97 -10.59 -19.31 -11.76
N VAL A 98 -10.11 -18.30 -11.04
CA VAL A 98 -9.42 -17.16 -11.62
C VAL A 98 -8.05 -17.02 -11.00
N ILE A 99 -7.04 -16.89 -11.84
CA ILE A 99 -5.65 -16.67 -11.44
C ILE A 99 -5.26 -15.25 -11.87
N ILE A 100 -4.77 -14.44 -10.93
CA ILE A 100 -4.06 -13.18 -11.19
C ILE A 100 -2.57 -13.48 -11.10
N ASP A 101 -1.86 -13.41 -12.23
CA ASP A 101 -0.43 -13.71 -12.33
C ASP A 101 0.37 -12.41 -12.55
N GLY A 102 1.32 -12.12 -11.66
CA GLY A 102 2.12 -10.90 -11.72
C GLY A 102 3.26 -10.90 -12.74
N ASN A 103 3.22 -11.81 -13.72
CA ASN A 103 4.20 -11.92 -14.80
C ASN A 103 5.63 -12.07 -14.28
N SER A 104 5.85 -13.16 -13.53
CA SER A 104 7.15 -13.47 -12.90
C SER A 104 7.63 -12.39 -11.91
N GLY A 105 6.71 -11.75 -11.19
CA GLY A 105 7.03 -10.71 -10.22
C GLY A 105 7.27 -9.33 -10.82
N ALA A 106 6.83 -9.08 -12.06
CA ALA A 106 6.92 -7.75 -12.66
C ALA A 106 5.92 -6.76 -12.05
N TYR A 107 4.77 -7.25 -11.56
CA TYR A 107 3.68 -6.39 -11.09
C TYR A 107 3.12 -6.84 -9.73
N SER A 108 2.58 -5.88 -8.99
CA SER A 108 1.83 -6.11 -7.75
C SER A 108 0.37 -6.45 -8.04
N GLY A 109 -0.33 -6.97 -7.02
CA GLY A 109 -1.75 -7.31 -7.12
C GLY A 109 -2.67 -6.14 -6.84
N PHE A 110 -3.68 -6.37 -5.99
CA PHE A 110 -4.74 -5.41 -5.72
C PHE A 110 -4.32 -4.36 -4.70
N PHE A 111 -4.62 -3.11 -5.02
CA PHE A 111 -4.48 -1.95 -4.13
C PHE A 111 -5.88 -1.44 -3.77
N ILE A 112 -6.22 -1.46 -2.48
CA ILE A 112 -7.60 -1.29 -2.01
C ILE A 112 -7.67 -0.17 -0.96
N PRO A 113 -7.89 1.09 -1.34
CA PRO A 113 -7.84 2.21 -0.42
C PRO A 113 -9.18 2.55 0.27
N THR A 114 -10.32 1.99 -0.18
CA THR A 114 -11.63 2.24 0.45
C THR A 114 -12.65 1.16 0.10
N GLY A 115 -13.79 1.18 0.79
CA GLY A 115 -14.93 0.31 0.57
C GLY A 115 -14.88 -1.01 1.35
N ASN A 116 -15.96 -1.78 1.21
CA ASN A 116 -16.07 -3.14 1.75
C ASN A 116 -15.82 -4.13 0.59
N VAL A 117 -14.59 -4.61 0.47
CA VAL A 117 -14.18 -5.44 -0.67
C VAL A 117 -14.18 -6.91 -0.29
N THR A 118 -15.00 -7.71 -0.97
CA THR A 118 -14.99 -9.17 -0.87
C THR A 118 -14.25 -9.75 -2.08
N ILE A 119 -13.21 -10.54 -1.84
CA ILE A 119 -12.48 -11.28 -2.88
C ILE A 119 -12.74 -12.76 -2.65
N GLN A 120 -13.22 -13.46 -3.67
CA GLN A 120 -13.64 -14.85 -3.52
C GLN A 120 -13.21 -15.75 -4.67
N ASN A 121 -12.80 -16.97 -4.35
CA ASN A 121 -12.48 -18.01 -5.34
C ASN A 121 -11.42 -17.58 -6.36
N MET A 122 -10.35 -16.95 -5.87
CA MET A 122 -9.25 -16.45 -6.68
C MET A 122 -7.90 -16.99 -6.19
N ILE A 123 -6.95 -17.10 -7.12
CA ILE A 123 -5.56 -17.38 -6.86
C ILE A 123 -4.75 -16.14 -7.28
N PHE A 124 -3.90 -15.66 -6.39
CA PHE A 124 -2.90 -14.64 -6.68
C PHE A 124 -1.55 -15.33 -6.76
N GLN A 125 -0.76 -15.07 -7.80
CA GLN A 125 0.56 -15.68 -7.91
C GLN A 125 1.59 -14.83 -8.61
N ASN A 126 2.87 -15.05 -8.26
CA ASN A 126 4.00 -14.41 -8.91
C ASN A 126 3.89 -12.87 -8.93
N LEU A 127 3.33 -12.26 -7.89
CA LEU A 127 3.15 -10.81 -7.78
C LEU A 127 4.26 -10.22 -6.91
N THR A 128 4.82 -9.08 -7.28
CA THR A 128 5.82 -8.40 -6.44
C THR A 128 5.47 -6.92 -6.29
N ALA A 129 5.40 -6.46 -5.04
CA ALA A 129 5.36 -5.06 -4.70
C ALA A 129 6.76 -4.60 -4.32
N LYS A 130 7.41 -3.80 -5.16
CA LYS A 130 8.77 -3.32 -4.94
C LYS A 130 8.81 -1.81 -4.72
N GLY A 131 9.36 -1.36 -3.60
CA GLY A 131 9.65 0.04 -3.37
C GLY A 131 10.75 0.57 -4.28
N GLY A 132 10.64 1.85 -4.64
CA GLY A 132 11.63 2.53 -5.46
C GLY A 132 12.95 2.70 -4.74
N ASN A 133 14.05 2.70 -5.46
CA ASN A 133 15.35 2.99 -4.86
C ASN A 133 15.44 4.49 -4.51
N GLY A 134 16.21 4.84 -3.50
CA GLY A 134 16.67 6.20 -3.30
C GLY A 134 17.68 6.57 -4.38
N GLY A 135 17.65 7.82 -4.81
CA GLY A 135 18.63 8.40 -5.71
C GLY A 135 19.96 8.61 -5.00
N ASP A 136 21.05 8.37 -5.71
CA ASP A 136 22.40 8.74 -5.27
C ASP A 136 22.58 10.27 -5.29
N GLY A 137 23.46 10.83 -4.45
CA GLY A 137 23.71 12.27 -4.41
C GLY A 137 24.83 12.71 -3.46
N ILE A 138 24.93 14.02 -3.18
CA ILE A 138 25.82 14.52 -2.11
C ILE A 138 25.39 14.01 -0.72
N SER A 139 24.14 13.57 -0.60
CA SER A 139 23.59 12.72 0.45
C SER A 139 22.66 11.74 -0.25
N GLY A 140 22.64 10.49 0.20
CA GLY A 140 21.81 9.45 -0.41
C GLY A 140 20.33 9.59 -0.05
N GLY A 141 19.44 9.38 -1.02
CA GLY A 141 17.99 9.32 -0.78
C GLY A 141 17.57 8.00 -0.14
N GLY A 142 16.51 7.99 0.67
CA GLY A 142 15.99 6.74 1.25
C GLY A 142 15.28 5.87 0.20
N GLY A 143 15.33 4.54 0.34
CA GLY A 143 14.53 3.61 -0.45
C GLY A 143 13.06 3.57 -0.01
N GLY A 144 12.17 3.23 -0.94
CA GLY A 144 10.73 3.17 -0.73
C GLY A 144 10.25 1.83 -0.18
N LEU A 145 9.06 1.82 0.39
CA LEU A 145 8.38 0.62 0.89
C LEU A 145 7.92 -0.28 -0.27
N GLY A 146 8.18 -1.58 -0.17
CA GLY A 146 7.45 -2.63 -0.87
C GLY A 146 6.48 -3.30 0.09
N ALA A 147 5.20 -3.31 -0.22
CA ALA A 147 4.20 -3.89 0.68
C ALA A 147 3.05 -4.57 -0.05
N GLY A 148 2.61 -5.71 0.48
CA GLY A 148 1.39 -6.39 0.03
C GLY A 148 1.50 -6.89 -1.41
N GLY A 149 2.40 -7.85 -1.66
CA GLY A 149 2.68 -8.33 -3.01
C GLY A 149 1.42 -8.68 -3.81
N ALA A 150 0.45 -9.35 -3.17
CA ALA A 150 -0.86 -9.61 -3.76
C ALA A 150 -1.94 -8.61 -3.35
N ILE A 151 -1.98 -8.16 -2.10
CA ILE A 151 -3.00 -7.24 -1.60
C ILE A 151 -2.36 -6.20 -0.68
N TYR A 152 -2.58 -4.93 -1.00
CA TYR A 152 -2.25 -3.81 -0.12
C TYR A 152 -3.50 -2.99 0.23
N ALA A 153 -3.72 -2.81 1.54
CA ALA A 153 -4.78 -1.99 2.11
C ALA A 153 -4.16 -0.81 2.89
N PRO A 154 -4.05 0.40 2.31
CA PRO A 154 -3.58 1.58 3.02
C PRO A 154 -4.68 2.13 3.94
N GLN A 155 -4.29 2.84 5.01
CA GLN A 155 -5.25 3.51 5.90
C GLN A 155 -5.98 4.64 5.18
N SER A 156 -5.24 5.37 4.35
CA SER A 156 -5.68 6.52 3.57
C SER A 156 -4.90 6.55 2.27
N PHE A 157 -5.58 6.83 1.15
CA PHE A 157 -4.93 7.09 -0.14
C PHE A 157 -5.89 7.84 -1.06
N LEU A 158 -5.46 9.00 -1.56
CA LEU A 158 -6.29 9.89 -2.38
C LEU A 158 -7.64 10.21 -1.68
N ASN A 159 -8.76 9.82 -2.27
CA ASN A 159 -10.11 10.00 -1.72
C ASN A 159 -10.56 8.81 -0.85
N GLY A 160 -9.77 7.75 -0.78
CA GLY A 160 -10.09 6.52 -0.07
C GLY A 160 -9.54 6.52 1.36
N SER A 161 -10.30 5.94 2.29
CA SER A 161 -9.78 5.64 3.62
C SER A 161 -10.49 4.42 4.21
N ASN A 162 -9.83 3.79 5.17
CA ASN A 162 -10.37 2.75 6.04
C ASN A 162 -11.06 1.59 5.29
N PRO A 163 -10.39 0.94 4.30
CA PRO A 163 -10.95 -0.21 3.62
C PRO A 163 -11.20 -1.38 4.58
N SER A 164 -12.22 -2.18 4.28
CA SER A 164 -12.51 -3.45 4.95
C SER A 164 -12.50 -4.57 3.93
N ILE A 165 -11.66 -5.59 4.14
CA ILE A 165 -11.44 -6.66 3.16
C ILE A 165 -11.92 -8.00 3.71
N THR A 166 -12.68 -8.74 2.89
CA THR A 166 -13.10 -10.12 3.18
C THR A 166 -12.56 -11.06 2.11
N LEU A 167 -11.82 -12.10 2.50
CA LEU A 167 -11.26 -13.12 1.63
C LEU A 167 -11.98 -14.44 1.83
N MET A 168 -12.47 -15.05 0.76
CA MET A 168 -13.19 -16.33 0.79
C MET A 168 -12.62 -17.29 -0.24
N ASN A 169 -12.03 -18.40 0.22
CA ASN A 169 -11.43 -19.39 -0.68
C ASN A 169 -10.37 -18.79 -1.61
N VAL A 170 -9.35 -18.15 -1.01
CA VAL A 170 -8.27 -17.43 -1.73
C VAL A 170 -6.93 -18.11 -1.46
N SER A 171 -6.12 -18.27 -2.50
CA SER A 171 -4.72 -18.71 -2.39
C SER A 171 -3.79 -17.62 -2.89
N ILE A 172 -2.68 -17.38 -2.19
CA ILE A 172 -1.65 -16.41 -2.58
C ILE A 172 -0.29 -17.11 -2.62
N ASN A 173 0.33 -17.20 -3.78
CA ASN A 173 1.47 -18.09 -4.01
C ASN A 173 2.65 -17.38 -4.68
N ASN A 174 3.86 -17.56 -4.16
CA ASN A 174 5.07 -16.96 -4.75
C ASN A 174 4.98 -15.43 -4.94
N CYS A 175 4.32 -14.73 -4.02
CA CYS A 175 4.26 -13.28 -4.03
C CYS A 175 5.36 -12.69 -3.13
N SER A 176 5.81 -11.48 -3.46
CA SER A 176 6.91 -10.82 -2.75
C SER A 176 6.62 -9.36 -2.42
N ALA A 177 7.15 -8.90 -1.29
CA ALA A 177 7.23 -7.49 -0.94
C ALA A 177 8.71 -7.11 -0.73
N VAL A 178 9.21 -6.18 -1.55
CA VAL A 178 10.65 -5.86 -1.64
C VAL A 178 10.85 -4.37 -1.38
N GLY A 179 11.59 -4.02 -0.34
CA GLY A 179 12.01 -2.65 -0.10
C GLY A 179 12.98 -2.15 -1.16
N GLY A 180 12.92 -0.85 -1.47
CA GLY A 180 13.87 -0.20 -2.37
C GLY A 180 15.21 0.04 -1.69
N ASN A 181 16.30 0.05 -2.45
CA ASN A 181 17.61 0.34 -1.88
C ASN A 181 17.74 1.83 -1.55
N GLY A 182 18.50 2.20 -0.52
CA GLY A 182 18.93 3.57 -0.30
C GLY A 182 19.96 4.01 -1.34
N GLY A 183 20.00 5.32 -1.61
CA GLY A 183 20.98 5.94 -2.48
C GLY A 183 22.31 6.19 -1.78
N ASN A 184 23.38 6.26 -2.55
CA ASN A 184 24.76 6.43 -2.12
C ASN A 184 25.21 7.89 -2.15
N TYR A 185 26.23 8.17 -1.35
CA TYR A 185 27.07 9.34 -1.49
C TYR A 185 27.97 9.27 -2.75
N LEU A 186 28.02 10.34 -3.55
CA LEU A 186 28.83 10.41 -4.79
C LEU A 186 30.03 11.37 -4.76
N GLY A 187 30.32 12.03 -3.64
CA GLY A 187 31.47 12.95 -3.53
C GLY A 187 31.10 14.44 -3.58
N PRO A 188 32.00 15.35 -3.15
CA PRO A 188 31.76 16.81 -3.17
C PRO A 188 31.79 17.40 -4.58
N ALA A 189 32.35 16.66 -5.54
CA ALA A 189 32.35 17.00 -6.95
C ALA A 189 31.07 16.58 -7.67
N ALA A 190 30.22 15.77 -7.01
CA ALA A 190 28.83 15.60 -7.42
C ALA A 190 28.14 16.92 -7.10
N THR A 191 28.00 17.74 -8.13
CA THR A 191 27.50 19.08 -7.97
C THR A 191 26.00 19.07 -7.63
N GLY A 192 25.25 17.98 -7.79
CA GLY A 192 23.83 17.89 -7.42
C GLY A 192 23.58 17.90 -5.91
N HIS A 193 22.67 18.75 -5.45
CA HIS A 193 22.23 18.80 -4.06
C HIS A 193 21.19 17.69 -3.80
N GLU A 194 21.64 16.65 -3.09
CA GLU A 194 20.85 15.57 -2.47
C GLU A 194 20.29 14.52 -3.45
N GLY A 195 20.19 13.27 -3.00
CA GLY A 195 19.47 12.20 -3.68
C GLY A 195 18.01 12.18 -3.25
N GLY A 196 17.06 12.05 -4.19
CA GLY A 196 15.65 11.95 -3.80
C GLY A 196 15.26 10.56 -3.31
N GLY A 197 14.22 10.48 -2.48
CA GLY A 197 13.74 9.19 -1.97
C GLY A 197 13.14 8.32 -3.07
N GLY A 198 13.02 7.01 -2.86
CA GLY A 198 12.19 6.13 -3.66
C GLY A 198 10.78 6.05 -3.07
N GLY A 199 9.75 5.96 -3.91
CA GLY A 199 8.37 5.82 -3.43
C GLY A 199 7.81 4.41 -3.60
N PHE A 200 6.57 4.23 -3.14
CA PHE A 200 5.92 2.92 -3.08
C PHE A 200 5.61 2.33 -4.46
N SER A 201 6.03 1.08 -4.73
CA SER A 201 5.69 0.36 -5.98
C SER A 201 6.06 1.09 -7.29
N GLY A 202 7.08 1.96 -7.26
CA GLY A 202 7.50 2.80 -8.38
C GLY A 202 9.02 2.87 -8.50
N ASN A 203 9.55 3.43 -9.59
CA ASN A 203 11.00 3.63 -9.70
C ASN A 203 11.44 4.81 -8.83
N GLY A 204 12.65 4.71 -8.32
CA GLY A 204 13.34 5.81 -7.66
C GLY A 204 13.60 6.99 -8.58
N GLY A 205 13.86 8.17 -8.00
CA GLY A 205 14.45 9.26 -8.76
C GLY A 205 15.88 8.89 -9.18
N SER A 206 16.26 9.25 -10.41
CA SER A 206 17.63 9.06 -10.93
C SER A 206 18.28 10.41 -11.22
N ILE A 207 19.57 10.52 -10.93
CA ILE A 207 20.37 11.71 -11.28
C ILE A 207 21.47 11.25 -12.24
N THR A 208 21.56 11.88 -13.42
CA THR A 208 22.62 11.58 -14.40
C THR A 208 23.52 12.79 -14.73
N THR A 209 23.58 13.83 -13.89
CA THR A 209 24.18 15.12 -14.31
C THR A 209 25.43 15.60 -13.56
N THR A 210 26.16 16.48 -14.25
CA THR A 210 27.21 17.38 -13.75
C THR A 210 26.68 18.82 -13.65
N GLY A 211 26.12 19.22 -12.51
CA GLY A 211 26.05 20.63 -12.04
C GLY A 211 25.20 20.77 -10.76
N ILE A 212 24.89 21.99 -10.30
CA ILE A 212 24.27 22.29 -8.99
C ILE A 212 22.74 22.20 -8.96
N THR A 213 22.20 21.00 -9.21
CA THR A 213 20.75 20.73 -9.26
C THR A 213 20.25 19.95 -8.05
N GLY A 214 19.02 20.22 -7.57
CA GLY A 214 18.36 19.43 -6.53
C GLY A 214 18.08 17.97 -6.95
N GLY A 215 18.00 17.06 -5.97
CA GLY A 215 17.74 15.64 -6.20
C GLY A 215 16.44 15.35 -6.95
N ALA A 216 16.46 14.31 -7.77
CA ALA A 216 15.27 13.84 -8.47
C ALA A 216 14.32 13.15 -7.48
N GLY A 217 13.08 13.64 -7.33
CA GLY A 217 12.11 13.10 -6.39
C GLY A 217 11.68 11.67 -6.73
N GLY A 218 11.23 10.92 -5.72
CA GLY A 218 10.77 9.53 -5.89
C GLY A 218 9.52 9.38 -6.72
N GLY A 219 9.38 8.23 -7.37
CA GLY A 219 8.16 7.81 -8.05
C GLY A 219 7.08 7.40 -7.05
N GLY A 220 5.84 7.82 -7.25
CA GLY A 220 4.70 7.36 -6.44
C GLY A 220 4.25 5.94 -6.84
N TYR A 221 3.07 5.52 -6.36
CA TYR A 221 2.43 4.24 -6.75
C TYR A 221 2.48 4.03 -8.26
N GLY A 222 3.29 3.09 -8.75
CA GLY A 222 3.42 2.77 -10.17
C GLY A 222 4.03 3.85 -11.06
N GLY A 223 4.57 4.93 -10.48
CA GLY A 223 5.23 6.01 -11.21
C GLY A 223 6.75 5.89 -11.17
N ASP A 224 7.40 6.40 -12.20
CA ASP A 224 8.85 6.65 -12.14
C ASP A 224 9.11 7.91 -11.30
N GLY A 225 10.24 7.91 -10.59
CA GLY A 225 10.76 9.13 -10.02
C GLY A 225 11.16 10.12 -11.10
N GLY A 226 11.44 11.35 -10.68
CA GLY A 226 12.07 12.31 -11.59
C GLY A 226 13.39 11.75 -12.11
N ASP A 227 13.69 12.03 -13.37
CA ASP A 227 15.03 11.87 -13.93
C ASP A 227 15.61 13.25 -14.21
N VAL A 228 16.73 13.57 -13.58
CA VAL A 228 17.48 14.79 -13.86
C VAL A 228 18.54 14.43 -14.90
N THR A 229 18.29 14.77 -16.17
CA THR A 229 19.15 14.43 -17.33
C THR A 229 20.01 15.59 -17.86
N LEU A 230 19.66 16.84 -17.55
CA LEU A 230 20.45 18.01 -17.97
C LEU A 230 20.59 19.03 -16.82
N SER A 231 21.78 19.10 -16.23
CA SER A 231 22.19 20.29 -15.49
C SER A 231 22.59 21.34 -16.53
N THR A 232 21.83 22.43 -16.59
CA THR A 232 22.41 23.67 -17.07
C THR A 232 23.37 24.16 -15.98
N THR A 233 24.46 24.86 -16.35
CA THR A 233 25.42 25.46 -15.40
C THR A 233 24.80 26.55 -14.52
N ASP A 234 23.47 26.67 -14.52
CA ASP A 234 22.74 27.62 -13.71
C ASP A 234 22.80 27.21 -12.23
N MET A 235 23.06 28.17 -11.36
CA MET A 235 23.38 27.90 -9.95
C MET A 235 22.16 27.56 -9.08
N LEU A 236 21.04 27.24 -9.73
CA LEU A 236 19.69 27.36 -9.18
C LEU A 236 18.82 26.12 -9.49
N GLY A 237 19.43 24.96 -9.75
CA GLY A 237 18.78 23.82 -10.40
C GLY A 237 17.64 23.15 -9.63
N GLY A 238 16.62 22.70 -10.37
CA GLY A 238 15.38 22.11 -9.87
C GLY A 238 15.40 20.59 -9.81
N GLY A 239 14.49 20.05 -8.99
CA GLY A 239 14.22 18.61 -8.89
C GLY A 239 12.87 18.29 -9.53
N GLY A 240 12.84 17.27 -10.38
CA GLY A 240 11.59 16.70 -10.92
C GLY A 240 10.98 15.74 -9.91
N GLY A 241 9.70 15.90 -9.58
CA GLY A 241 8.96 14.99 -8.70
C GLY A 241 8.28 13.87 -9.49
N GLY A 242 8.28 12.63 -8.98
CA GLY A 242 7.55 11.51 -9.57
C GLY A 242 6.04 11.59 -9.30
N GLY A 243 5.26 10.99 -10.21
CA GLY A 243 3.79 10.98 -10.18
C GLY A 243 3.20 9.72 -9.54
N LEU A 244 1.92 9.78 -9.15
CA LEU A 244 1.07 8.61 -8.88
C LEU A 244 0.62 8.02 -10.22
N GLY A 245 1.14 6.85 -10.57
CA GLY A 245 0.79 6.11 -11.77
C GLY A 245 -0.39 5.16 -11.54
N SER A 246 -1.60 5.59 -11.88
CA SER A 246 -2.64 4.65 -12.38
C SER A 246 -3.75 5.43 -13.09
N ARG A 247 -3.90 5.21 -14.40
CA ARG A 247 -4.71 6.02 -15.34
C ARG A 247 -6.08 5.40 -15.60
N ALA A 248 -7.15 6.20 -15.44
CA ALA A 248 -8.48 5.88 -15.96
C ALA A 248 -9.23 7.17 -16.36
N THR A 249 -9.11 7.56 -17.63
CA THR A 249 -10.07 8.50 -18.24
C THR A 249 -10.35 8.05 -19.67
N VAL A 250 -11.62 7.97 -20.05
CA VAL A 250 -12.06 7.84 -21.45
C VAL A 250 -11.91 9.21 -22.13
N GLY A 251 -10.88 9.36 -22.97
CA GLY A 251 -10.55 10.63 -23.65
C GLY A 251 -9.23 10.58 -24.42
N VAL A 252 -8.89 11.68 -25.11
CA VAL A 252 -7.66 11.80 -25.91
C VAL A 252 -6.43 11.54 -25.03
N THR A 253 -5.56 10.67 -25.53
CA THR A 253 -4.35 10.17 -24.86
C THR A 253 -3.40 11.29 -24.44
N THR A 254 -3.19 11.48 -23.13
CA THR A 254 -1.99 12.10 -22.59
C THR A 254 -1.40 11.19 -21.51
N ASN A 255 -0.07 11.25 -21.40
CA ASN A 255 0.86 10.25 -20.88
C ASN A 255 0.56 9.76 -19.44
N LEU A 256 1.02 8.55 -19.11
CA LEU A 256 1.29 8.19 -17.72
C LEU A 256 2.23 9.27 -17.19
N GLY A 257 1.84 9.98 -16.12
CA GLY A 257 2.67 11.06 -15.60
C GLY A 257 4.02 10.53 -15.15
N HIS A 258 5.00 10.48 -16.05
CA HIS A 258 6.39 10.51 -15.65
C HIS A 258 6.58 11.86 -14.96
N GLY A 259 7.38 11.88 -13.89
CA GLY A 259 7.86 13.16 -13.39
C GLY A 259 8.44 13.96 -14.56
N GLY A 260 7.94 15.17 -14.78
CA GLY A 260 8.46 16.00 -15.86
C GLY A 260 9.96 16.20 -15.69
N SER A 261 10.70 16.19 -16.80
CA SER A 261 12.11 16.63 -16.80
C SER A 261 12.22 18.06 -16.23
N ASP A 262 13.33 18.39 -15.59
CA ASP A 262 13.61 19.70 -14.95
C ASP A 262 13.34 20.93 -15.85
N GLN A 263 13.31 20.76 -17.17
CA GLN A 263 13.18 21.87 -18.13
C GLN A 263 11.75 22.19 -18.59
N ASN A 264 10.73 21.43 -18.16
CA ASN A 264 9.36 21.57 -18.67
C ASN A 264 8.31 21.64 -17.55
N ALA A 265 7.17 22.26 -17.84
CA ALA A 265 5.98 22.12 -17.01
C ALA A 265 5.67 20.62 -16.81
N GLY A 266 5.31 20.25 -15.59
CA GLY A 266 4.87 18.89 -15.31
C GLY A 266 3.72 18.52 -16.23
N LEU A 267 3.81 17.38 -16.92
CA LEU A 267 2.66 16.91 -17.68
C LEU A 267 1.53 16.58 -16.69
N ASP A 268 0.28 16.85 -17.08
CA ASP A 268 -0.90 16.37 -16.35
C ASP A 268 -0.77 14.87 -16.15
N GLY A 269 -0.75 14.42 -14.89
CA GLY A 269 -0.96 13.01 -14.58
C GLY A 269 -2.39 12.61 -14.89
N ASN A 270 -2.65 11.37 -15.26
CA ASN A 270 -4.00 10.90 -15.61
C ASN A 270 -4.67 10.17 -14.45
N GLY A 271 -4.44 10.59 -13.20
CA GLY A 271 -5.02 9.95 -12.03
C GLY A 271 -6.54 10.11 -12.00
N TYR A 272 -7.24 9.15 -12.60
CA TYR A 272 -8.68 8.89 -12.43
C TYR A 272 -9.63 10.06 -12.66
N GLY A 273 -9.26 11.04 -13.48
CA GLY A 273 -10.05 12.27 -13.67
C GLY A 273 -10.16 13.13 -12.41
N LEU A 274 -9.32 12.89 -11.40
CA LEU A 274 -9.27 13.69 -10.18
C LEU A 274 -8.48 14.97 -10.45
N THR A 275 -9.18 16.10 -10.42
CA THR A 275 -8.54 17.41 -10.30
C THR A 275 -7.93 17.51 -8.91
N ILE A 276 -6.62 17.35 -8.82
CA ILE A 276 -5.87 17.72 -7.63
C ILE A 276 -5.15 19.02 -7.92
N THR A 277 -5.06 19.91 -6.94
CA THR A 277 -4.10 21.01 -7.01
C THR A 277 -2.71 20.38 -6.95
N ALA A 278 -2.05 20.21 -8.10
CA ALA A 278 -0.68 19.73 -8.09
C ALA A 278 0.21 20.74 -7.37
N GLY A 279 1.17 20.20 -6.62
CA GLY A 279 2.24 21.02 -6.06
C GLY A 279 3.00 21.72 -7.19
N SER A 280 3.48 22.93 -6.91
CA SER A 280 4.52 23.54 -7.73
C SER A 280 5.84 22.81 -7.48
N GLY A 281 6.58 22.48 -8.53
CA GLY A 281 7.98 22.07 -8.37
C GLY A 281 8.79 23.20 -7.72
N GLY A 282 10.03 22.91 -7.27
CA GLY A 282 10.92 23.83 -6.53
C GLY A 282 11.27 25.14 -7.24
N GLY A 283 10.70 25.36 -8.43
CA GLY A 283 10.93 26.48 -9.29
C GLY A 283 9.71 27.24 -9.79
N GLY A 284 8.56 27.06 -9.15
CA GLY A 284 7.37 27.86 -9.44
C GLY A 284 6.60 27.47 -10.70
N ASN A 285 7.02 26.44 -11.44
CA ASN A 285 6.12 25.83 -12.43
C ASN A 285 5.08 24.98 -11.68
N SER A 286 3.81 25.22 -11.98
CA SER A 286 2.73 24.35 -11.55
C SER A 286 2.98 22.94 -12.09
N GLY A 287 2.82 21.92 -11.24
CA GLY A 287 2.57 20.58 -11.73
C GLY A 287 1.29 20.54 -12.56
N GLY A 288 1.11 19.47 -13.33
CA GLY A 288 -0.09 19.34 -14.14
C GLY A 288 -1.38 19.32 -13.30
N ASN A 289 -2.51 19.74 -13.84
CA ASN A 289 -3.77 19.99 -13.10
C ASN A 289 -4.47 18.73 -12.55
N ASN A 290 -3.88 17.55 -12.75
CA ASN A 290 -4.51 16.25 -12.51
C ASN A 290 -3.56 15.34 -11.72
N ALA A 291 -4.13 14.36 -11.00
CA ALA A 291 -3.35 13.50 -10.12
C ALA A 291 -2.22 12.76 -10.83
N GLY A 292 -1.00 12.88 -10.29
CA GLY A 292 0.22 12.30 -10.85
C GLY A 292 1.06 13.22 -11.73
N GLY A 293 0.71 14.51 -11.87
CA GLY A 293 1.57 15.48 -12.55
C GLY A 293 2.65 16.02 -11.62
N GLY A 294 3.91 15.57 -11.79
CA GLY A 294 5.05 16.14 -11.09
C GLY A 294 5.51 17.43 -11.74
N GLY A 295 5.53 18.56 -11.01
CA GLY A 295 6.04 19.83 -11.51
C GLY A 295 7.57 19.81 -11.68
N GLY A 296 8.08 20.24 -12.84
CA GLY A 296 9.50 20.53 -13.04
C GLY A 296 9.91 21.85 -12.37
N GLY A 297 11.15 21.98 -11.89
CA GLY A 297 11.62 23.22 -11.27
C GLY A 297 12.20 24.20 -12.30
N ALA A 298 11.72 25.44 -12.38
CA ALA A 298 12.47 26.55 -12.98
C ALA A 298 13.31 27.34 -11.96
N ALA A 299 14.43 27.91 -12.37
CA ALA A 299 15.34 28.65 -11.50
C ALA A 299 14.71 29.92 -10.87
N ILE A 300 14.15 29.83 -9.66
CA ILE A 300 13.90 30.99 -8.79
C ILE A 300 14.15 30.64 -7.31
N ALA A 301 15.39 30.88 -6.88
CA ALA A 301 15.86 31.02 -5.49
C ALA A 301 15.52 29.87 -4.50
N PHE A 302 16.52 29.00 -4.26
CA PHE A 302 16.64 28.10 -3.09
C PHE A 302 15.37 27.30 -2.73
N GLY A 303 15.00 26.29 -3.51
CA GLY A 303 13.91 25.37 -3.18
C GLY A 303 14.10 23.97 -3.79
N GLY A 304 14.05 22.94 -2.94
CA GLY A 304 14.06 21.53 -3.37
C GLY A 304 12.75 21.13 -4.06
N GLY A 305 12.83 20.19 -4.99
CA GLY A 305 11.70 19.72 -5.81
C GLY A 305 10.64 18.99 -4.99
N GLY A 306 9.43 19.56 -4.91
CA GLY A 306 8.26 18.91 -4.34
C GLY A 306 7.57 18.00 -5.35
N GLY A 307 7.51 16.70 -5.05
CA GLY A 307 6.74 15.71 -5.81
C GLY A 307 5.79 14.94 -4.90
N GLY A 308 4.57 15.44 -4.74
CA GLY A 308 3.50 14.76 -4.02
C GLY A 308 2.28 15.64 -3.84
N SER A 309 1.09 15.07 -4.03
CA SER A 309 -0.17 15.71 -3.62
C SER A 309 -0.12 16.11 -2.14
N LEU A 310 -0.77 17.20 -1.77
CA LEU A 310 -1.00 17.63 -0.37
C LEU A 310 -1.68 16.51 0.44
N GLY A 311 -0.90 15.54 0.93
CA GLY A 311 -1.30 14.62 1.98
C GLY A 311 -1.44 15.38 3.29
N ALA A 312 -2.29 14.88 4.20
CA ALA A 312 -2.44 15.47 5.53
C ALA A 312 -1.08 15.52 6.24
N ASN A 313 -0.87 16.54 7.09
CA ASN A 313 0.40 16.80 7.77
C ASN A 313 0.93 15.55 8.52
N GLY A 314 1.91 14.86 7.92
CA GLY A 314 2.93 14.16 8.70
C GLY A 314 3.72 15.20 9.51
N MET A 315 4.11 14.86 10.74
CA MET A 315 4.87 15.78 11.60
C MET A 315 6.15 16.24 10.88
N SER A 316 6.37 17.55 10.87
CA SER A 316 7.59 18.19 10.33
C SER A 316 8.85 17.61 10.97
N ALA A 317 9.86 17.28 10.16
CA ALA A 317 11.22 17.03 10.64
C ALA A 317 11.77 18.33 11.25
N GLN A 318 11.96 18.35 12.57
CA GLN A 318 12.58 19.46 13.28
C GLN A 318 14.08 19.19 13.44
N GLY A 319 14.92 19.97 12.75
CA GLY A 319 16.38 19.91 12.85
C GLY A 319 17.00 21.31 12.75
N ASN A 320 18.03 21.56 13.57
CA ASN A 320 18.77 22.83 13.60
C ASN A 320 19.90 22.87 12.54
N ILE A 321 20.21 24.10 12.12
CA ILE A 321 21.17 24.56 11.10
C ILE A 321 22.48 23.73 11.03
N PRO A 322 22.98 23.36 9.82
CA PRO A 322 24.25 22.64 9.60
C PRO A 322 25.50 23.36 10.16
N PRO A 323 26.54 22.63 10.61
CA PRO A 323 27.81 23.19 11.04
C PRO A 323 28.71 23.51 9.83
N LEU A 324 28.38 24.55 9.07
CA LEU A 324 29.32 25.23 8.17
C LEU A 324 29.42 26.71 8.55
N GLN A 325 30.07 26.97 9.69
CA GLN A 325 30.52 28.32 10.07
C GLN A 325 31.76 28.70 9.24
N GLY A 326 31.55 29.07 7.98
CA GLY A 326 32.60 29.48 7.05
C GLY A 326 32.17 30.60 6.09
N LYS A 327 32.20 31.84 6.57
CA LYS A 327 32.19 33.14 5.85
C LYS A 327 31.10 33.49 4.82
N PHE A 328 30.21 32.60 4.40
CA PHE A 328 29.04 32.97 3.60
C PHE A 328 27.76 32.62 4.37
N ARG A 329 27.10 33.62 4.95
CA ARG A 329 25.83 33.46 5.65
C ARG A 329 24.74 33.16 4.61
N VAL A 330 24.44 31.89 4.37
CA VAL A 330 23.19 31.49 3.73
C VAL A 330 22.46 30.59 4.71
N ASN A 331 21.27 31.01 5.10
CA ASN A 331 20.38 30.27 5.98
C ASN A 331 19.87 29.08 5.15
N ALA A 332 20.50 27.91 5.26
CA ALA A 332 20.05 26.71 4.56
C ALA A 332 18.74 26.23 5.21
N THR A 333 17.62 26.55 4.57
CA THR A 333 16.29 26.05 4.94
C THR A 333 16.22 24.55 4.61
N PRO A 334 15.80 23.67 5.54
CA PRO A 334 15.62 22.25 5.25
C PRO A 334 14.66 22.03 4.07
N SER A 335 15.08 21.25 3.06
CA SER A 335 14.28 20.93 1.85
C SER A 335 13.61 19.55 1.90
N GLY A 336 13.57 18.92 3.07
CA GLY A 336 12.82 17.67 3.32
C GLY A 336 11.33 17.85 3.09
N GLY A 337 10.79 17.25 2.03
CA GLY A 337 9.36 17.07 1.86
C GLY A 337 8.81 16.12 2.92
N ASN A 338 7.68 16.49 3.53
CA ASN A 338 6.94 15.59 4.41
C ASN A 338 6.49 14.37 3.60
N GLY A 339 6.92 13.17 3.99
CA GLY A 339 6.39 11.93 3.42
C GLY A 339 4.89 11.84 3.70
N GLY A 340 4.07 11.90 2.66
CA GLY A 340 2.66 11.54 2.74
C GLY A 340 2.47 10.02 2.85
N ASP A 341 1.22 9.58 2.84
CA ASP A 341 0.72 8.20 3.06
C ASP A 341 1.23 7.10 2.08
N GLY A 342 2.34 7.33 1.36
CA GLY A 342 2.85 6.46 0.29
C GLY A 342 4.37 6.22 0.27
N ALA A 343 5.06 6.33 1.40
CA ALA A 343 6.50 6.06 1.57
C ALA A 343 7.46 7.03 0.83
N GLY A 344 8.45 7.52 1.58
CA GLY A 344 9.53 8.38 1.07
C GLY A 344 9.33 9.87 1.32
N GLY A 345 9.64 10.35 2.53
CA GLY A 345 9.96 11.76 2.75
C GLY A 345 11.29 12.08 2.06
N GLY A 346 11.22 12.58 0.84
CA GLY A 346 12.38 13.04 0.08
C GLY A 346 12.85 14.40 0.58
N GLY A 347 14.04 14.46 1.14
CA GLY A 347 14.88 15.65 1.18
C GLY A 347 15.76 15.69 2.42
N GLY A 348 17.03 16.02 2.19
CA GLY A 348 18.08 16.07 3.19
C GLY A 348 17.76 17.08 4.28
N GLY A 349 17.33 16.57 5.44
CA GLY A 349 17.54 17.27 6.70
C GLY A 349 18.91 16.87 7.24
N VAL A 350 19.92 17.73 7.06
CA VAL A 350 21.12 17.65 7.89
C VAL A 350 20.67 17.70 9.36
N VAL A 351 21.02 16.64 10.08
CA VAL A 351 20.71 16.30 11.48
C VAL A 351 19.25 15.95 11.76
N ILE A 352 18.97 14.65 11.93
CA ILE A 352 17.84 14.18 12.74
C ILE A 352 18.37 13.40 13.95
N VAL A 353 18.13 13.97 15.14
CA VAL A 353 18.12 13.30 16.44
C VAL A 353 16.66 13.30 16.92
N GLY A 354 15.88 12.35 16.39
CA GLY A 354 14.45 12.18 16.68
C GLY A 354 13.89 10.98 15.91
N PRO A 355 12.89 10.24 16.42
CA PRO A 355 12.60 8.89 15.93
C PRO A 355 12.01 8.94 14.53
N SER A 356 12.68 8.29 13.57
CA SER A 356 11.98 7.76 12.41
C SER A 356 10.90 6.80 12.91
N ASN A 357 9.78 6.67 12.19
CA ASN A 357 8.97 5.46 12.35
C ASN A 357 9.94 4.29 12.04
N GLY A 358 10.29 3.46 13.03
CA GLY A 358 11.41 2.50 12.93
C GLY A 358 11.24 1.38 11.88
N ILE A 359 10.33 1.59 10.94
CA ILE A 359 9.84 0.67 9.94
C ILE A 359 10.67 0.80 8.67
N ASP A 360 11.04 2.00 8.21
CA ASP A 360 11.96 2.19 7.06
C ASP A 360 13.39 2.44 7.56
N GLY A 361 14.39 2.07 6.74
CA GLY A 361 15.81 2.26 7.03
C GLY A 361 16.12 3.74 7.28
N GLN A 362 16.88 4.01 8.34
CA GLN A 362 17.26 5.38 8.71
C GLN A 362 18.36 5.91 7.79
N ALA A 363 18.32 7.19 7.47
CA ALA A 363 19.44 7.85 6.80
C ALA A 363 20.67 7.89 7.71
N GLY A 364 21.86 7.86 7.11
CA GLY A 364 23.11 8.02 7.82
C GLY A 364 23.22 9.38 8.50
N SER A 365 23.83 9.39 9.68
CA SER A 365 24.17 10.62 10.41
C SER A 365 25.36 11.36 9.77
N GLY A 366 25.40 12.69 9.90
CA GLY A 366 26.48 13.55 9.39
C GLY A 366 26.13 14.31 8.10
N GLY A 367 26.99 15.23 7.66
CA GLY A 367 26.69 16.15 6.54
C GLY A 367 26.55 15.51 5.16
N TYR A 368 26.96 14.24 5.03
CA TYR A 368 27.03 13.47 3.78
C TYR A 368 26.61 12.01 3.99
N GLY A 369 25.49 11.77 4.69
CA GLY A 369 25.01 10.42 5.00
C GLY A 369 24.49 9.64 3.78
N GLY A 370 24.60 8.32 3.83
CA GLY A 370 23.94 7.43 2.87
C GLY A 370 22.43 7.33 3.14
N GLY A 371 21.65 6.98 2.13
CA GLY A 371 20.21 6.78 2.27
C GLY A 371 19.89 5.46 2.97
N GLY A 372 18.85 5.44 3.79
CA GLY A 372 18.35 4.18 4.36
C GLY A 372 17.64 3.31 3.32
N GLY A 373 17.67 1.99 3.48
CA GLY A 373 16.88 1.08 2.65
C GLY A 373 15.40 1.09 3.03
N GLY A 374 14.51 0.95 2.06
CA GLY A 374 13.08 0.77 2.31
C GLY A 374 12.75 -0.63 2.79
N SER A 375 11.56 -0.81 3.34
CA SER A 375 11.13 -2.11 3.90
C SER A 375 10.35 -2.98 2.92
N GLY A 376 10.40 -4.29 3.11
CA GLY A 376 9.55 -5.29 2.47
C GLY A 376 8.60 -5.88 3.49
N LEU A 377 7.31 -5.55 3.44
CA LEU A 377 6.34 -5.94 4.46
C LEU A 377 5.11 -6.63 3.86
N GLY A 378 4.67 -7.75 4.45
CA GLY A 378 3.45 -8.42 3.98
C GLY A 378 3.62 -9.02 2.58
N GLY A 379 4.46 -10.04 2.44
CA GLY A 379 4.79 -10.66 1.15
C GLY A 379 3.55 -11.06 0.34
N ALA A 380 2.52 -11.61 1.01
CA ALA A 380 1.20 -11.78 0.42
C ALA A 380 0.30 -10.56 0.66
N ILE A 381 0.08 -10.18 1.93
CA ILE A 381 -0.90 -9.16 2.30
C ILE A 381 -0.28 -8.17 3.29
N PHE A 382 -0.45 -6.88 3.00
CA PHE A 382 -0.17 -5.79 3.95
C PHE A 382 -1.46 -5.06 4.33
N VAL A 383 -1.69 -4.93 5.63
CA VAL A 383 -2.83 -4.22 6.21
C VAL A 383 -2.31 -3.07 7.07
N ASP A 384 -2.65 -1.85 6.67
CA ASP A 384 -2.22 -0.64 7.39
C ASP A 384 -3.02 -0.41 8.69
N SER A 385 -2.66 0.64 9.43
CA SER A 385 -3.12 0.89 10.79
C SER A 385 -4.64 1.04 10.90
N ASN A 386 -5.22 0.48 11.96
CA ASN A 386 -6.65 0.56 12.30
C ASN A 386 -7.61 -0.06 11.27
N LEU A 387 -7.13 -0.97 10.43
CA LEU A 387 -7.95 -1.65 9.40
C LEU A 387 -8.37 -3.05 9.83
N ASN A 388 -9.35 -3.61 9.11
CA ASN A 388 -9.86 -4.96 9.35
C ASN A 388 -9.70 -5.83 8.10
N LEU A 389 -8.99 -6.95 8.27
CA LEU A 389 -8.93 -8.04 7.31
C LEU A 389 -9.74 -9.21 7.82
N THR A 390 -10.64 -9.75 7.01
CA THR A 390 -11.41 -10.95 7.33
C THR A 390 -11.06 -12.08 6.37
N VAL A 391 -10.75 -13.26 6.88
CA VAL A 391 -10.69 -14.50 6.12
C VAL A 391 -11.87 -15.35 6.55
N GLN A 392 -12.77 -15.67 5.62
CA GLN A 392 -14.07 -16.23 5.91
C GLN A 392 -14.33 -17.54 5.16
N ALA A 393 -14.91 -18.50 5.87
CA ALA A 393 -15.47 -19.70 5.26
C ALA A 393 -16.70 -19.40 4.41
N LEU A 394 -16.79 -20.05 3.26
CA LEU A 394 -18.02 -20.20 2.51
C LEU A 394 -19.03 -21.02 3.33
N PRO A 395 -20.31 -20.60 3.42
CA PRO A 395 -21.32 -21.32 4.19
C PRO A 395 -21.46 -22.79 3.78
N GLY A 396 -21.27 -23.71 4.73
CA GLY A 396 -21.39 -25.16 4.53
C GLY A 396 -20.36 -25.78 3.57
N ILE A 397 -19.35 -25.03 3.14
CA ILE A 397 -18.33 -25.48 2.20
C ILE A 397 -16.97 -25.44 2.89
N PRO A 398 -16.22 -26.56 2.93
CA PRO A 398 -14.83 -26.54 3.37
C PRO A 398 -14.03 -25.53 2.55
N THR A 399 -13.55 -24.49 3.23
CA THR A 399 -12.89 -23.34 2.60
C THR A 399 -11.42 -23.34 2.97
N VAL A 400 -10.56 -23.09 2.00
CA VAL A 400 -9.11 -23.00 2.22
C VAL A 400 -8.64 -21.58 2.01
N PHE A 401 -7.80 -21.10 2.92
CA PHE A 401 -6.99 -19.91 2.71
C PHE A 401 -5.52 -20.30 2.81
N ASN A 402 -4.71 -19.91 1.83
CA ASN A 402 -3.31 -20.32 1.79
C ASN A 402 -2.41 -19.18 1.30
N THR A 403 -1.21 -19.12 1.86
CA THR A 403 -0.17 -18.13 1.52
C THR A 403 1.18 -18.85 1.33
N SER A 404 1.34 -19.59 0.24
CA SER A 404 2.52 -20.45 0.05
C SER A 404 3.69 -19.74 -0.65
N ASN A 405 4.91 -19.99 -0.17
CA ASN A 405 6.17 -19.55 -0.78
C ASN A 405 6.27 -18.03 -1.01
N ASN A 406 5.59 -17.25 -0.18
CA ASN A 406 5.68 -15.79 -0.25
C ASN A 406 6.94 -15.31 0.48
N THR A 407 7.50 -14.19 0.06
CA THR A 407 8.75 -13.65 0.60
C THR A 407 8.66 -12.18 0.93
N THR A 408 9.45 -11.73 1.88
CA THR A 408 9.79 -10.32 2.05
C THR A 408 11.29 -10.10 1.93
N GLN A 409 11.67 -8.91 1.46
CA GLN A 409 13.08 -8.52 1.34
C GLN A 409 13.24 -7.05 1.73
N ALA A 410 14.20 -6.77 2.62
CA ALA A 410 14.60 -5.42 2.96
C ALA A 410 15.44 -4.82 1.81
N GLY A 411 15.25 -3.53 1.57
CA GLY A 411 16.15 -2.75 0.76
C GLY A 411 17.48 -2.53 1.49
N THR A 412 18.58 -2.51 0.75
CA THR A 412 19.90 -2.25 1.32
C THR A 412 20.11 -0.76 1.51
N HIS A 413 20.82 -0.34 2.56
CA HIS A 413 21.26 1.04 2.70
C HIS A 413 22.23 1.46 1.60
N GLY A 414 22.35 2.77 1.41
CA GLY A 414 23.43 3.38 0.64
C GLY A 414 24.60 3.82 1.50
N ALA A 415 25.77 3.94 0.88
CA ALA A 415 27.02 4.31 1.53
C ALA A 415 27.10 5.83 1.81
N GLY A 416 27.65 6.20 2.97
CA GLY A 416 27.93 7.57 3.38
C GLY A 416 29.29 8.08 2.90
N GLY A 417 29.42 9.41 2.84
CA GLY A 417 30.63 10.12 2.49
C GLY A 417 31.53 10.48 3.67
N PRO A 418 32.64 11.21 3.43
CA PRO A 418 33.55 11.64 4.49
C PRO A 418 32.84 12.45 5.58
N GLY A 419 32.87 11.95 6.82
CA GLY A 419 32.17 12.58 7.95
C GLY A 419 30.66 12.32 7.99
N GLY A 420 30.14 11.51 7.06
CA GLY A 420 28.84 10.87 7.12
C GLY A 420 28.97 9.38 7.49
N THR A 421 27.84 8.79 7.86
CA THR A 421 27.70 7.34 8.07
C THR A 421 26.82 6.76 6.98
N ASP A 422 26.92 5.45 6.78
CA ASP A 422 25.99 4.70 5.93
C ASP A 422 24.57 4.79 6.48
N GLY A 423 23.58 4.60 5.61
CA GLY A 423 22.20 4.41 6.05
C GLY A 423 22.02 3.08 6.81
N LEU A 424 20.80 2.82 7.25
CA LEU A 424 20.40 1.51 7.76
C LEU A 424 19.59 0.75 6.72
N ASP A 425 19.75 -0.58 6.70
CA ASP A 425 18.87 -1.44 5.89
C ASP A 425 17.41 -1.27 6.32
N GLY A 426 16.50 -1.56 5.40
CA GLY A 426 15.10 -1.70 5.74
C GLY A 426 14.83 -2.96 6.56
N SER A 427 13.55 -3.24 6.75
CA SER A 427 13.05 -4.44 7.43
C SER A 427 12.36 -5.39 6.46
N ALA A 428 12.44 -6.69 6.75
CA ALA A 428 11.75 -7.74 6.01
C ALA A 428 10.86 -8.53 6.97
N MET A 429 9.54 -8.31 6.95
CA MET A 429 8.62 -8.91 7.93
C MET A 429 7.29 -9.36 7.33
N GLY A 430 6.77 -10.47 7.83
CA GLY A 430 5.46 -10.99 7.45
C GLY A 430 5.40 -11.52 6.02
N ASN A 431 6.08 -12.65 5.74
CA ASN A 431 5.99 -13.32 4.43
C ASN A 431 4.54 -13.57 3.98
N SER A 432 3.66 -13.90 4.93
CA SER A 432 2.23 -14.12 4.69
C SER A 432 1.44 -12.83 4.90
N ILE A 433 1.04 -12.52 6.14
CA ILE A 433 0.24 -11.34 6.45
C ILE A 433 1.05 -10.42 7.37
N PHE A 434 1.07 -9.13 7.07
CA PHE A 434 1.62 -8.10 7.96
C PHE A 434 0.52 -7.12 8.39
N LEU A 435 0.41 -6.90 9.70
CA LEU A 435 -0.60 -6.07 10.35
C LEU A 435 0.07 -4.86 11.02
N ARG A 436 -0.36 -3.65 10.67
CA ARG A 436 0.08 -2.42 11.34
C ARG A 436 -0.74 -2.14 12.59
N ALA A 437 -0.22 -1.27 13.45
CA ALA A 437 -0.80 -0.98 14.75
C ALA A 437 -2.30 -0.65 14.71
N GLY A 438 -3.04 -1.22 15.65
CA GLY A 438 -4.49 -1.10 15.77
C GLY A 438 -5.31 -1.87 14.72
N SER A 439 -4.68 -2.54 13.75
CA SER A 439 -5.40 -3.38 12.78
C SER A 439 -5.78 -4.75 13.36
N SER A 440 -6.71 -5.43 12.70
CA SER A 440 -7.16 -6.77 13.09
C SER A 440 -7.30 -7.76 11.94
N LEU A 441 -7.05 -9.03 12.26
CA LEU A 441 -7.34 -10.18 11.40
C LEU A 441 -8.47 -11.01 11.99
N THR A 442 -9.59 -11.11 11.29
CA THR A 442 -10.72 -11.96 11.68
C THR A 442 -10.73 -13.24 10.87
N LEU A 443 -10.65 -14.39 11.54
CA LEU A 443 -10.85 -15.72 10.99
C LEU A 443 -12.27 -16.17 11.30
N ARG A 444 -13.12 -16.29 10.27
CA ARG A 444 -14.55 -16.46 10.45
C ARG A 444 -15.08 -17.76 9.88
N ALA A 445 -15.67 -18.59 10.75
CA ALA A 445 -16.48 -19.76 10.39
C ALA A 445 -17.88 -19.57 11.00
N GLN A 446 -18.77 -18.89 10.28
CA GLN A 446 -19.99 -18.30 10.83
C GLN A 446 -20.94 -19.35 11.41
N ASN A 447 -21.24 -20.39 10.64
CA ASN A 447 -22.22 -21.41 10.97
C ASN A 447 -21.54 -22.68 11.50
N ALA A 448 -22.29 -23.50 12.23
CA ALA A 448 -21.75 -24.71 12.88
C ALA A 448 -21.08 -25.70 11.90
N ASN A 449 -21.53 -25.72 10.64
CA ASN A 449 -20.99 -26.60 9.60
C ASN A 449 -19.87 -25.94 8.77
N ASP A 450 -19.54 -24.68 9.05
CA ASP A 450 -18.50 -23.97 8.30
C ASP A 450 -17.12 -24.47 8.76
N ILE A 451 -16.25 -24.72 7.79
CA ILE A 451 -14.87 -25.12 8.03
C ILE A 451 -13.96 -24.17 7.25
N LEU A 452 -13.15 -23.40 7.98
CA LEU A 452 -12.06 -22.60 7.43
C LEU A 452 -10.74 -23.29 7.72
N THR A 453 -9.97 -23.63 6.69
CA THR A 453 -8.63 -24.21 6.85
C THR A 453 -7.58 -23.22 6.38
N LEU A 454 -6.69 -22.83 7.29
CA LEU A 454 -5.50 -22.05 6.98
C LEU A 454 -4.33 -22.98 6.68
N GLY A 455 -3.65 -22.73 5.57
CA GLY A 455 -2.49 -23.50 5.11
C GLY A 455 -1.30 -23.46 6.07
N ASN A 456 -0.31 -24.32 5.82
CA ASN A 456 0.86 -24.49 6.67
C ASN A 456 1.88 -23.34 6.60
N GLN A 457 1.79 -22.48 5.59
CA GLN A 457 2.62 -21.28 5.47
C GLN A 457 1.85 -20.00 5.82
N VAL A 458 0.61 -20.12 6.32
CA VAL A 458 -0.16 -18.97 6.82
C VAL A 458 0.41 -18.50 8.15
N ALA A 459 1.04 -17.33 8.12
CA ALA A 459 1.59 -16.63 9.27
C ALA A 459 1.07 -15.19 9.31
N PHE A 460 1.10 -14.57 10.49
CA PHE A 460 0.73 -13.17 10.67
C PHE A 460 1.74 -12.49 11.60
N ALA A 461 2.37 -11.43 11.12
CA ALA A 461 3.33 -10.61 11.87
C ALA A 461 2.74 -9.21 12.06
N ASP A 462 3.27 -8.47 13.03
CA ASP A 462 2.91 -7.08 13.26
C ASP A 462 4.11 -6.16 13.45
N ASP A 463 3.83 -4.88 13.68
CA ASP A 463 4.82 -3.83 13.92
C ASP A 463 5.25 -3.70 15.40
N THR A 464 5.05 -4.73 16.23
CA THR A 464 5.51 -4.71 17.64
C THR A 464 7.02 -4.52 17.75
N VAL A 465 7.80 -5.11 16.83
CA VAL A 465 9.26 -4.92 16.77
C VAL A 465 9.65 -3.44 16.55
N PHE A 466 8.73 -2.66 15.96
CA PHE A 466 8.89 -1.22 15.72
C PHE A 466 8.25 -0.34 16.80
N GLY A 467 7.70 -0.93 17.86
CA GLY A 467 7.16 -0.22 19.02
C GLY A 467 5.70 0.26 18.92
N ALA A 468 4.95 -0.12 17.88
CA ALA A 468 3.59 0.35 17.66
C ALA A 468 2.51 -0.68 18.11
N GLY A 469 2.63 -1.96 17.70
CA GLY A 469 1.91 -3.10 18.28
C GLY A 469 0.38 -2.97 18.39
N ASN A 470 -0.23 -3.67 19.35
CA ASN A 470 -1.67 -3.66 19.62
C ASN A 470 -2.56 -4.20 18.49
N THR A 471 -2.05 -5.15 17.72
CA THR A 471 -2.85 -5.88 16.73
C THR A 471 -3.67 -6.99 17.40
N SER A 472 -4.76 -7.41 16.76
CA SER A 472 -5.61 -8.49 17.26
C SER A 472 -6.01 -9.48 16.19
N VAL A 473 -5.98 -10.77 16.53
CA VAL A 473 -6.55 -11.85 15.74
C VAL A 473 -7.82 -12.35 16.41
N PHE A 474 -8.93 -12.27 15.70
CA PHE A 474 -10.22 -12.76 16.16
C PHE A 474 -10.58 -14.08 15.47
N VAL A 475 -11.04 -15.07 16.22
CA VAL A 475 -11.55 -16.33 15.68
C VAL A 475 -13.03 -16.44 16.01
N ASN A 476 -13.88 -16.20 15.01
CA ASN A 476 -15.30 -15.88 15.21
C ASN A 476 -16.24 -16.90 14.54
N GLY A 477 -17.39 -17.11 15.18
CA GLY A 477 -18.54 -17.85 14.62
C GLY A 477 -18.86 -19.15 15.35
N ASN A 478 -19.66 -20.02 14.76
CA ASN A 478 -20.05 -21.31 15.37
C ASN A 478 -19.30 -22.52 14.78
N GLY A 479 -18.62 -22.33 13.65
CA GLY A 479 -17.93 -23.38 12.92
C GLY A 479 -16.53 -23.67 13.46
N SER A 480 -15.73 -24.31 12.61
CA SER A 480 -14.34 -24.66 12.91
C SER A 480 -13.35 -23.87 12.07
N VAL A 481 -12.36 -23.28 12.73
CA VAL A 481 -11.18 -22.67 12.09
C VAL A 481 -9.98 -23.56 12.40
N ILE A 482 -9.36 -24.12 11.36
CA ILE A 482 -8.21 -25.01 11.44
C ILE A 482 -6.96 -24.23 11.04
N TYR A 483 -6.04 -24.03 11.97
CA TYR A 483 -4.78 -23.36 11.74
C TYR A 483 -3.61 -24.35 11.66
N ASN A 484 -2.99 -24.47 10.49
CA ASN A 484 -1.84 -25.35 10.27
C ASN A 484 -0.50 -24.60 10.18
N GLY A 485 -0.54 -23.26 10.24
CA GLY A 485 0.62 -22.41 10.02
C GLY A 485 1.56 -22.29 11.23
N THR A 486 2.61 -21.49 11.05
CA THR A 486 3.56 -21.13 12.12
C THR A 486 3.70 -19.62 12.18
N THR A 487 3.58 -19.03 13.37
CA THR A 487 3.68 -17.59 13.57
C THR A 487 4.29 -17.26 14.93
N ASP A 488 5.07 -16.18 15.00
CA ASP A 488 5.71 -15.61 16.19
C ASP A 488 4.97 -14.35 16.68
N TYR A 489 3.65 -14.36 16.51
CA TYR A 489 2.79 -13.20 16.71
C TYR A 489 2.68 -12.77 18.18
N LEU A 490 3.10 -11.54 18.46
CA LEU A 490 3.13 -10.96 19.81
C LEU A 490 1.79 -10.35 20.29
N GLY A 491 0.81 -10.22 19.40
CA GLY A 491 -0.47 -9.59 19.71
C GLY A 491 -1.46 -10.49 20.46
N ILE A 492 -2.74 -10.11 20.39
CA ILE A 492 -3.83 -10.83 21.05
C ILE A 492 -4.49 -11.81 20.07
N VAL A 493 -4.75 -13.05 20.51
CA VAL A 493 -5.63 -13.99 19.81
C VAL A 493 -6.88 -14.22 20.66
N LYS A 494 -8.04 -13.78 20.17
CA LYS A 494 -9.32 -13.92 20.87
C LYS A 494 -10.25 -14.85 20.10
N ILE A 495 -10.72 -15.90 20.75
CA ILE A 495 -11.59 -16.92 20.18
C ILE A 495 -13.00 -16.70 20.70
N ASP A 496 -13.86 -16.14 19.86
CA ASP A 496 -15.26 -15.85 20.15
C ASP A 496 -16.16 -16.91 19.49
N ASN A 497 -16.71 -17.80 20.32
CA ASN A 497 -17.71 -18.84 19.97
C ASN A 497 -17.20 -19.99 19.08
N ALA A 498 -16.20 -19.79 18.22
CA ALA A 498 -15.76 -20.79 17.25
C ALA A 498 -14.93 -21.91 17.89
N ASN A 499 -14.80 -23.04 17.18
CA ASN A 499 -13.77 -24.03 17.47
C ASN A 499 -12.48 -23.66 16.75
N PHE A 500 -11.49 -23.19 17.49
CA PHE A 500 -10.15 -22.93 16.96
C PHE A 500 -9.26 -24.16 17.14
N LYS A 501 -8.97 -24.85 16.03
CA LYS A 501 -8.13 -26.03 16.00
C LYS A 501 -6.72 -25.67 15.53
N VAL A 502 -5.78 -25.61 16.47
CA VAL A 502 -4.37 -25.30 16.20
C VAL A 502 -3.60 -26.60 15.99
N ASN A 503 -3.16 -26.86 14.77
CA ASN A 503 -2.27 -27.99 14.43
C ASN A 503 -0.81 -27.55 14.23
N GLY A 504 -0.59 -26.28 13.90
CA GLY A 504 0.74 -25.69 13.75
C GLY A 504 1.25 -25.02 15.02
N GLN A 505 1.79 -23.81 14.94
CA GLN A 505 2.36 -23.09 16.07
C GLN A 505 1.96 -21.60 16.08
N ILE A 506 1.49 -21.11 17.22
CA ILE A 506 1.37 -19.68 17.50
C ILE A 506 2.22 -19.41 18.74
N ASP A 507 3.32 -18.68 18.55
CA ASP A 507 4.25 -18.34 19.61
C ASP A 507 4.00 -16.91 20.11
N GLN A 508 4.27 -16.70 21.39
CA GLN A 508 4.20 -15.45 22.16
C GLN A 508 2.83 -14.75 22.32
N ALA A 509 1.81 -15.12 21.53
CA ALA A 509 0.49 -14.48 21.58
C ALA A 509 -0.23 -14.65 22.92
N SER A 510 -0.94 -13.61 23.35
CA SER A 510 -1.91 -13.74 24.46
C SER A 510 -3.22 -14.33 23.95
N VAL A 511 -3.61 -15.50 24.44
CA VAL A 511 -4.78 -16.24 23.92
C VAL A 511 -5.97 -16.17 24.89
N PHE A 512 -7.15 -15.76 24.37
CA PHE A 512 -8.39 -15.67 25.12
C PHE A 512 -9.48 -16.54 24.50
N VAL A 513 -10.14 -17.38 25.30
CA VAL A 513 -11.27 -18.21 24.86
C VAL A 513 -12.56 -17.70 25.51
N CYS A 514 -13.43 -17.13 24.68
CA CYS A 514 -14.57 -16.34 25.12
C CYS A 514 -15.90 -16.88 24.58
N ARG A 515 -16.99 -16.51 25.24
CA ARG A 515 -18.34 -16.55 24.68
C ARG A 515 -18.71 -15.12 24.34
N ASN A 516 -19.01 -14.83 23.07
CA ASN A 516 -19.60 -13.56 22.69
C ASN A 516 -21.09 -13.79 22.42
N THR A 517 -21.94 -13.38 23.38
CA THR A 517 -23.40 -13.56 23.32
C THR A 517 -24.06 -12.75 22.19
N GLY A 518 -23.35 -11.74 21.65
CA GLY A 518 -23.78 -11.02 20.46
C GLY A 518 -23.62 -11.83 19.16
N ILE A 519 -22.83 -12.89 19.17
CA ILE A 519 -22.63 -13.81 18.03
C ILE A 519 -23.44 -15.09 18.22
N SER A 520 -23.29 -15.73 19.38
CA SER A 520 -23.89 -17.04 19.68
C SER A 520 -23.89 -17.35 21.18
N SER A 521 -24.73 -18.31 21.60
CA SER A 521 -24.70 -18.86 22.96
C SER A 521 -23.55 -19.86 23.19
N GLN A 522 -22.96 -20.40 22.11
CA GLN A 522 -21.82 -21.32 22.17
C GLN A 522 -20.59 -20.61 22.73
N ARG A 523 -19.85 -21.25 23.65
CA ARG A 523 -18.53 -20.73 24.06
C ARG A 523 -17.47 -21.19 23.06
N GLY A 524 -16.48 -20.33 22.78
CA GLY A 524 -15.32 -20.71 21.99
C GLY A 524 -14.62 -21.95 22.56
N THR A 525 -14.01 -22.72 21.70
CA THR A 525 -13.21 -23.90 22.09
C THR A 525 -11.85 -23.84 21.43
N LEU A 526 -10.85 -24.34 22.14
CA LEU A 526 -9.48 -24.49 21.65
C LEU A 526 -9.18 -25.98 21.56
N SER A 527 -8.76 -26.44 20.39
CA SER A 527 -8.46 -27.85 20.11
C SER A 527 -7.23 -27.99 19.22
N GLY A 528 -6.84 -29.23 18.88
CA GLY A 528 -5.72 -29.51 17.98
C GLY A 528 -4.54 -30.19 18.66
N ARG A 529 -3.40 -30.26 17.96
CA ARG A 529 -2.16 -30.91 18.41
C ARG A 529 -0.92 -30.01 18.28
N GLY A 530 -1.14 -28.73 17.96
CA GLY A 530 -0.10 -27.73 17.76
C GLY A 530 0.42 -27.13 19.07
N VAL A 531 1.25 -26.09 18.93
CA VAL A 531 1.87 -25.35 20.04
C VAL A 531 1.27 -23.96 20.16
N LEU A 532 0.96 -23.58 21.41
CA LEU A 532 0.52 -22.24 21.79
C LEU A 532 1.38 -21.80 22.97
N THR A 533 2.19 -20.77 22.77
CA THR A 533 3.07 -20.20 23.80
C THR A 533 2.79 -18.71 23.93
N GLY A 534 2.92 -18.16 25.15
CA GLY A 534 2.55 -16.77 25.46
C GLY A 534 2.03 -16.63 26.89
N ASN A 535 1.66 -15.40 27.29
CA ASN A 535 1.04 -15.15 28.59
C ASN A 535 -0.39 -15.73 28.60
N ASP A 536 -0.57 -16.92 29.18
CA ASP A 536 -1.85 -17.60 29.32
C ASP A 536 -2.72 -16.89 30.39
N SER A 537 -3.29 -15.72 30.07
CA SER A 537 -4.34 -15.14 30.90
C SER A 537 -5.66 -15.82 30.57
N ARG A 538 -5.88 -16.99 31.17
CA ARG A 538 -7.23 -17.59 31.27
C ARG A 538 -8.12 -16.70 32.14
N GLN A 539 -8.56 -15.55 31.63
CA GLN A 539 -9.64 -14.82 32.28
C GLN A 539 -10.96 -15.53 31.98
N LEU A 540 -11.43 -16.26 32.99
CA LEU A 540 -12.82 -16.62 33.19
C LEU A 540 -13.63 -15.32 33.31
N VAL A 541 -14.11 -14.78 32.19
CA VAL A 541 -15.23 -13.85 32.23
C VAL A 541 -16.50 -14.70 32.15
N SER A 542 -17.20 -14.72 33.28
CA SER A 542 -18.48 -15.39 33.56
C SER A 542 -19.59 -15.00 32.60
#